data_AF-A0A7Y2ZFV6-F1
#
_entry.id   AF-A0A7Y2ZFV6-F1
#
_cell.length_a   1.000
_cell.length_b   1.000
_cell.length_c   1.000
_cell.angle_alpha   90.00
_cell.angle_beta   90.00
_cell.angle_gamma   90.00
#
_symmetry.space_group_name_H-M   'P 1'
#
loop_
_entity.id
_entity.type
_entity.pdbx_description
1 polymer ?
#
loop_
_entity_poly.entity_id
_entity_poly.type
_entity_poly.pdbx_seq_one_letter_code
_entity_poly.pdbx_strand_id
1 'polypeptide(L)' 'MRTQTTQYDAIVVGSGISGGWAAKELTERGLRVLLLERGKNVEHVADYLNATKGPWEYPHRGGRTKAMEEAYPVL' A
#
# COMPACT_ATOMS: atom_id res chain seq x y z
N MET A 1 -1.71 -32.36 5.39
CA MET A 1 -0.91 -31.13 5.17
C MET A 1 0.18 -31.08 6.23
N ARG A 2 1.45 -30.93 5.85
CA ARG A 2 2.53 -30.69 6.82
C ARG A 2 2.49 -29.20 7.17
N THR A 3 2.17 -28.87 8.42
CA THR A 3 2.31 -27.52 8.96
C THR A 3 3.80 -27.24 9.16
N GLN A 4 4.40 -26.42 8.30
CA GLN A 4 5.73 -25.88 8.52
C GLN A 4 5.58 -24.65 9.42
N THR A 5 6.11 -24.73 10.64
CA THR A 5 6.16 -23.58 11.55
C THR A 5 7.38 -22.73 11.20
N THR A 6 7.17 -21.64 10.47
CA THR A 6 8.22 -20.65 10.25
C THR A 6 8.26 -19.70 11.44
N GLN A 7 9.38 -19.64 12.16
CA GLN A 7 9.60 -18.63 13.20
C GLN A 7 10.09 -17.31 12.59
N TYR A 8 9.60 -16.21 13.15
CA TYR A 8 9.99 -14.84 12.86
C TYR A 8 10.24 -14.11 14.18
N ASP A 9 11.21 -13.21 14.18
CA ASP A 9 11.52 -12.38 15.36
C ASP A 9 10.53 -11.21 15.49
N ALA A 10 10.01 -10.73 14.37
CA ALA A 10 9.01 -9.68 14.31
C ALA A 10 8.05 -9.85 13.12
N ILE A 11 6.81 -9.39 13.30
CA ILE A 11 5.80 -9.29 12.24
C ILE A 11 5.40 -7.82 12.09
N VAL A 12 5.49 -7.29 10.88
CA VAL A 12 5.04 -5.95 10.52
C VAL A 12 3.81 -6.07 9.65
N VAL A 13 2.72 -5.40 10.04
CA VAL A 13 1.46 -5.39 9.28
C VAL A 13 1.27 -4.01 8.65
N GLY A 14 1.30 -3.98 7.31
CA GLY A 14 1.27 -2.80 6.45
C GLY A 14 2.65 -2.47 5.88
N SER A 15 2.76 -2.36 4.55
CA SER A 15 3.99 -1.94 3.85
C SER A 15 3.98 -0.46 3.44
N GLY A 16 3.16 0.35 4.11
CA GLY A 16 3.18 1.80 3.96
C GLY A 16 4.50 2.42 4.45
N ILE A 17 4.60 3.75 4.42
CA ILE A 17 5.85 4.47 4.70
C ILE A 17 6.54 4.06 6.01
N SER A 18 5.77 3.98 7.10
CA SER A 18 6.31 3.60 8.42
C SER A 18 6.58 2.10 8.55
N GLY A 19 5.73 1.26 7.96
CA GLY A 19 5.89 -0.20 8.02
C GLY A 19 7.10 -0.68 7.23
N GLY A 20 7.32 -0.11 6.04
CA GLY A 20 8.53 -0.36 5.26
C GLY A 20 9.80 0.09 5.98
N TRP A 21 9.77 1.26 6.63
CA TRP A 21 10.90 1.76 7.42
C TRP A 21 11.20 0.85 8.63
N ALA A 22 10.18 0.44 9.38
CA ALA A 22 10.33 -0.48 10.50
C ALA A 22 10.88 -1.83 10.05
N ALA A 23 10.34 -2.40 8.97
CA ALA A 23 10.84 -3.66 8.41
C ALA A 23 12.32 -3.54 8.00
N LYS A 24 12.70 -2.45 7.32
CA LYS A 24 14.09 -2.18 6.92
C LYS A 24 15.03 -2.12 8.13
N GLU A 25 14.69 -1.32 9.14
CA GLU A 25 15.54 -1.15 10.32
C GLU A 25 15.72 -2.47 11.08
N LEU A 26 14.66 -3.26 11.21
CA LEU A 26 14.71 -4.56 11.88
C LEU A 26 15.55 -5.59 11.10
N THR A 27 15.40 -5.64 9.77
CA THR A 27 16.19 -6.58 8.95
C THR A 27 17.66 -6.18 8.88
N GLU A 28 18.00 -4.89 8.86
CA GLU A 28 19.40 -4.41 8.92
C GLU A 28 20.09 -4.77 10.24
N ARG A 29 19.31 -4.94 11.31
CA ARG A 29 19.81 -5.44 12.61
C ARG A 29 19.89 -6.97 12.67
N GLY A 30 19.59 -7.68 11.58
CA GLY A 30 19.72 -9.13 11.46
C GLY A 30 18.49 -9.93 11.90
N LEU A 31 17.35 -9.28 12.15
CA LEU A 31 16.12 -9.97 12.55
C LEU A 31 15.42 -10.57 11.33
N ARG A 32 14.79 -11.73 11.53
CA ARG A 32 13.89 -12.36 10.55
C ARG A 32 12.50 -11.74 10.67
N VAL A 33 12.16 -10.86 9.74
CA VAL A 33 10.90 -10.11 9.76
C VAL A 33 9.92 -10.63 8.72
N LEU A 34 8.66 -10.83 9.12
CA LEU A 34 7.54 -11.04 8.20
C LEU A 34 6.81 -9.71 7.99
N LEU A 35 6.72 -9.25 6.73
CA LEU A 35 5.93 -8.08 6.35
C LEU A 35 4.67 -8.54 5.62
N LEU A 36 3.50 -8.09 6.10
CA LEU A 36 2.19 -8.39 5.49
C LEU A 36 1.56 -7.10 4.96
N GLU A 37 1.01 -7.13 3.75
CA GLU A 37 0.26 -6.01 3.17
C GLU A 37 -1.04 -6.54 2.55
N ARG A 38 -2.12 -5.76 2.65
CA ARG A 38 -3.41 -6.09 2.03
C ARG A 38 -3.37 -5.85 0.52
N GLY A 39 -2.66 -4.81 0.09
CA GLY A 39 -2.48 -4.45 -1.31
C GLY A 39 -1.71 -5.48 -2.13
N LYS A 40 -1.80 -5.35 -3.46
CA LYS A 40 -0.97 -6.10 -4.42
C LYS A 40 0.47 -5.61 -4.37
N ASN A 41 1.41 -6.46 -4.78
CA ASN A 41 2.78 -6.01 -5.05
C ASN A 41 2.73 -4.98 -6.20
N VAL A 42 3.34 -3.82 -5.97
CA VAL A 42 3.44 -2.73 -6.94
C VAL A 42 4.92 -2.36 -7.00
N GLU A 43 5.53 -2.57 -8.15
CA GLU A 43 6.93 -2.23 -8.34
C GLU A 43 7.06 -0.75 -8.75
N HIS A 44 7.95 -0.03 -8.04
CA HIS A 44 8.27 1.35 -8.37
C HIS A 44 8.78 1.43 -9.83
N VAL A 45 8.38 2.48 -10.55
CA VAL A 45 8.63 2.68 -12.00
C VAL A 45 7.78 1.79 -12.92
N ALA A 46 7.64 0.49 -12.64
CA ALA A 46 6.97 -0.43 -13.55
C ALA A 46 5.43 -0.32 -13.47
N ASP A 47 4.87 -0.35 -12.26
CA ASP A 47 3.42 -0.49 -12.06
C ASP A 47 2.71 0.85 -11.80
N TYR A 48 3.42 1.96 -11.97
CA TYR A 48 2.93 3.30 -11.69
C TYR A 48 2.06 3.84 -12.83
N LEU A 49 0.85 3.30 -12.96
CA LEU A 49 -0.11 3.62 -14.03
C LEU A 49 -0.52 5.10 -14.10
N ASN A 50 -0.42 5.81 -12.98
CA ASN A 50 -1.00 7.13 -12.77
C ASN A 50 0.05 8.19 -12.39
N ALA A 51 1.31 7.81 -12.19
CA ALA A 51 2.32 8.72 -11.62
C ALA A 51 2.69 9.88 -12.55
N THR A 52 2.57 9.70 -13.87
CA THR A 52 2.88 10.72 -14.88
C THR A 52 1.66 11.47 -15.39
N LYS A 53 0.45 11.10 -14.96
CA LYS A 53 -0.78 11.73 -15.45
C LYS A 53 -0.92 13.14 -14.91
N GLY A 54 -1.12 14.09 -15.81
CA GLY A 54 -1.50 15.45 -15.49
C GLY A 54 -2.91 15.52 -14.87
N PRO A 55 -3.21 16.55 -14.06
CA PRO A 55 -4.52 16.70 -13.43
C PRO A 55 -5.70 16.71 -14.42
N TRP A 56 -5.47 17.14 -15.67
CA TRP A 56 -6.50 17.18 -16.72
C TRP A 56 -6.83 15.82 -17.34
N GLU A 57 -6.02 14.80 -17.12
CA GLU A 57 -6.24 13.44 -17.63
C GLU A 57 -7.20 12.63 -16.75
N TYR A 58 -7.44 13.10 -15.52
CA TYR A 58 -8.39 12.47 -14.61
C TYR A 58 -9.81 12.97 -14.88
N PRO A 59 -10.80 12.06 -15.00
CA PRO A 59 -12.20 12.45 -15.04
C PRO A 59 -12.54 13.37 -13.86
N HIS A 60 -13.20 14.49 -14.15
CA HIS A 60 -13.58 15.51 -13.17
C HIS A 60 -12.40 16.17 -12.42
N ARG A 61 -11.14 15.85 -12.78
CA ARG A 61 -9.90 16.45 -12.21
C ARG A 61 -9.83 16.39 -10.68
N GLY A 62 -10.37 15.33 -10.09
CA GLY A 62 -10.48 15.18 -8.63
C GLY A 62 -11.66 15.91 -7.99
N GLY A 63 -12.49 16.59 -8.79
CA GLY A 63 -13.77 17.16 -8.37
C GLY A 63 -14.84 16.10 -8.20
N ARG A 64 -15.87 16.44 -7.42
CA ARG A 64 -17.03 15.59 -7.16
C ARG A 64 -17.94 15.59 -8.39
N THR A 65 -18.56 14.44 -8.67
CA THR A 65 -19.61 14.37 -9.69
C THR A 65 -20.97 14.69 -9.07
N LYS A 66 -21.93 15.15 -9.87
CA LYS A 66 -23.32 15.36 -9.40
C LYS A 66 -23.91 14.09 -8.78
N ALA A 67 -23.61 12.93 -9.38
CA ALA A 67 -24.05 11.63 -8.85
C ALA A 67 -23.43 11.33 -7.46
N MET A 68 -22.19 11.74 -7.19
CA MET A 68 -21.58 11.60 -5.87
C MET A 68 -22.24 12.51 -4.83
N GLU A 69 -22.57 13.75 -5.21
CA GLU A 69 -23.25 14.70 -4.33
C GLU A 69 -24.67 14.24 -3.98
N GLU A 70 -25.39 13.67 -4.96
CA GLU A 70 -26.73 13.10 -4.75
C GLU A 70 -26.70 11.83 -3.90
N ALA A 71 -25.75 10.92 -4.14
CA ALA A 71 -25.65 9.66 -3.40
C ALA A 71 -25.11 9.84 -1.98
N TYR A 72 -24.29 10.86 -1.75
CA TYR A 72 -23.63 11.12 -0.47
C TYR A 72 -23.79 12.60 -0.07
N PRO A 73 -24.97 13.01 0.42
CA PRO A 73 -25.28 14.41 0.71
C PRO A 73 -24.48 15.01 1.88
N VAL A 74 -23.68 14.20 2.59
CA VAL A 74 -22.89 14.62 3.78
C VAL A 74 -21.38 14.47 3.58
N LEU A 75 -20.93 14.23 2.35
CA LEU A 75 -19.54 13.92 2.04
C LEU A 75 -18.64 15.15 2.02
#